data_AF-A0A543PL97-F1
#
_entry.id   AF-A0A543PL97-F1
#
_cell.length_a   1.000
_cell.length_b   1.000
_cell.length_c   1.000
_cell.angle_alpha   90.00
_cell.angle_beta   90.00
_cell.angle_gamma   90.00
#
_symmetry.space_group_name_H-M   'P 1'
#
loop_
_entity.id
_entity.type
_entity.pdbx_description
1 polymer ?
#
loop_
_entity_poly.entity_id
_entity_poly.type
_entity_poly.pdbx_seq_one_letter_code
_entity_poly.pdbx_strand_id
1 'polypeptide(L)'
;MAPRTTDGSAQRRGTARSPLSALSALSVLALLGTLTACGPSSAPAASASAATATATASAVAPVAAGTTAVAAPGTVTAAPLSPEPAPTATSSAASPGSAASEPAQADVQGTCERTLTAYPLLEPSAKGAAVRTLQCFLNDADYGPVLVDGVYGRQTRAAVTRVESGFEGAPPHPGRIDRGMWVLLISRSMGTATLRQGAKGPEVTTLQRALRAAGGTIAVDGVFGPQTTGVVKQFQKANSITVDGVVGEETYFFLKSGGVITRG
;
A
#
# COMPACT_ATOMS: atom_id res chain seq x y z
N MET A 1 -30.01 71.98 -21.06
CA MET A 1 -29.97 71.20 -22.31
C MET A 1 -29.49 69.80 -21.94
N ALA A 2 -30.24 68.76 -22.30
CA ALA A 2 -29.92 67.34 -22.11
C ALA A 2 -29.84 66.68 -23.51
N PRO A 3 -29.65 65.35 -23.70
CA PRO A 3 -29.37 64.24 -22.77
C PRO A 3 -28.08 63.46 -23.22
N ARG A 4 -27.69 62.21 -22.84
CA ARG A 4 -28.40 60.90 -22.77
C ARG A 4 -27.53 59.77 -22.15
N THR A 5 -28.20 58.82 -21.46
CA THR A 5 -28.05 57.32 -21.45
C THR A 5 -26.67 56.66 -21.20
N THR A 6 -26.51 55.49 -20.56
CA THR A 6 -27.36 54.48 -19.85
C THR A 6 -26.38 53.57 -19.06
N ASP A 7 -26.70 53.10 -17.85
CA ASP A 7 -27.32 51.78 -17.54
C ASP A 7 -26.55 50.55 -18.10
N GLY A 8 -26.19 49.52 -17.31
CA GLY A 8 -26.39 49.33 -15.87
C GLY A 8 -26.09 47.89 -15.39
N SER A 9 -26.50 47.59 -14.16
CA SER A 9 -26.83 46.25 -13.62
C SER A 9 -25.70 45.19 -13.47
N ALA A 10 -25.28 44.82 -12.24
CA ALA A 10 -25.92 43.84 -11.31
C ALA A 10 -25.53 42.37 -11.64
N GLN A 11 -25.49 41.35 -10.76
CA GLN A 11 -25.58 41.13 -9.30
C GLN A 11 -24.95 39.72 -9.04
N ARG A 12 -24.55 39.21 -7.86
CA ARG A 12 -24.74 39.50 -6.42
C ARG A 12 -23.46 39.14 -5.63
N ARG A 13 -23.36 39.61 -4.37
CA ARG A 13 -22.86 38.83 -3.22
C ARG A 13 -23.98 38.80 -2.17
N GLY A 14 -24.11 37.71 -1.41
CA GLY A 14 -25.28 37.50 -0.53
C GLY A 14 -24.93 36.75 0.75
N THR A 15 -24.21 37.41 1.66
CA THR A 15 -23.87 36.89 3.00
C THR A 15 -24.06 37.99 4.05
N ALA A 16 -25.26 38.08 4.62
CA ALA A 16 -25.52 38.77 5.88
C ALA A 16 -26.91 38.36 6.42
N ARG A 17 -26.96 37.81 7.64
CA ARG A 17 -28.16 37.77 8.47
C ARG A 17 -27.77 38.26 9.87
N SER A 18 -28.42 39.34 10.26
CA SER A 18 -28.56 39.91 11.61
C SER A 18 -30.08 39.93 11.92
N PRO A 19 -30.60 40.22 13.14
CA PRO A 19 -29.97 40.97 14.22
C PRO A 19 -30.22 40.47 15.67
N LEU A 20 -29.78 41.29 16.63
CA LEU A 20 -29.89 41.15 18.10
C LEU A 20 -31.30 41.38 18.66
N SER A 21 -31.49 40.96 19.95
CA SER A 21 -32.46 41.42 21.00
C SER A 21 -33.26 40.25 21.61
N ALA A 22 -33.67 40.21 22.88
CA ALA A 22 -33.24 40.93 24.11
C ALA A 22 -33.82 40.22 25.36
N LEU A 23 -33.20 40.48 26.52
CA LEU A 23 -33.53 40.24 27.96
C LEU A 23 -34.88 39.62 28.44
N SER A 24 -34.77 39.02 29.65
CA SER A 24 -35.80 38.77 30.70
C SER A 24 -36.58 37.44 30.66
N ALA A 25 -37.09 36.87 31.76
CA ALA A 25 -36.71 36.85 33.18
C ALA A 25 -37.58 35.82 33.96
N LEU A 26 -37.09 35.31 35.10
CA LEU A 26 -37.81 34.69 36.24
C LEU A 26 -38.50 33.29 36.13
N SER A 27 -38.56 32.65 37.32
CA SER A 27 -39.54 31.67 37.83
C SER A 27 -39.41 30.16 37.52
N VAL A 28 -38.56 29.51 38.33
CA VAL A 28 -38.94 28.48 39.34
C VAL A 28 -40.16 27.57 39.05
N LEU A 29 -39.91 26.25 38.91
CA LEU A 29 -40.59 25.24 39.73
C LEU A 29 -39.73 23.97 39.86
N ALA A 30 -39.77 23.33 41.03
CA ALA A 30 -39.07 22.07 41.29
C ALA A 30 -39.92 20.85 40.92
N LEU A 31 -39.27 19.72 40.64
CA LEU A 31 -39.71 18.44 41.18
C LEU A 31 -38.51 17.52 41.44
N LEU A 32 -38.63 16.69 42.47
CA LEU A 32 -37.54 15.90 43.03
C LEU A 32 -37.36 14.57 42.27
N GLY A 33 -36.09 14.17 42.07
CA GLY A 33 -35.69 12.77 41.88
C GLY A 33 -34.71 12.39 42.99
N THR A 34 -35.13 11.55 43.93
CA THR A 34 -34.43 11.33 45.21
C THR A 34 -33.26 10.35 45.11
N LEU A 35 -32.23 10.61 45.92
CA LEU A 35 -31.03 9.78 46.10
C LEU A 35 -31.33 8.45 46.83
N THR A 36 -30.42 7.49 46.69
CA THR A 36 -29.96 6.65 47.81
C THR A 36 -28.51 6.23 47.54
N ALA A 37 -27.64 6.29 48.55
CA ALA A 37 -26.20 6.12 48.43
C ALA A 37 -25.61 5.30 49.61
N CYS A 38 -24.53 4.56 49.33
CA CYS A 38 -23.48 4.07 50.25
C CYS A 38 -22.41 3.40 49.35
N GLY A 39 -21.10 3.68 49.34
CA GLY A 39 -20.13 4.00 50.41
C GLY A 39 -19.26 2.74 50.70
N PRO A 40 -17.96 2.81 51.10
CA PRO A 40 -17.05 3.96 51.20
C PRO A 40 -15.60 3.73 50.64
N SER A 41 -14.84 4.84 50.58
CA SER A 41 -13.40 5.00 50.90
C SER A 41 -12.40 3.81 50.84
N SER A 42 -11.34 3.97 50.05
CA SER A 42 -9.94 3.70 50.46
C SER A 42 -8.90 4.27 49.47
N ALA A 43 -8.06 5.19 49.94
CA ALA A 43 -6.74 5.55 49.39
C ALA A 43 -5.78 5.70 50.58
N PRO A 44 -4.45 5.51 50.40
CA PRO A 44 -3.61 6.71 50.30
C PRO A 44 -2.29 6.57 49.49
N ALA A 45 -1.63 7.72 49.27
CA ALA A 45 -0.19 7.97 49.01
C ALA A 45 0.48 7.25 47.81
N ALA A 46 0.89 7.95 46.75
CA ALA A 46 2.08 8.84 46.67
C ALA A 46 3.40 8.08 46.92
N SER A 47 4.31 8.03 45.95
CA SER A 47 5.24 9.13 45.70
C SER A 47 5.74 9.24 44.25
N ALA A 48 6.24 10.42 43.88
CA ALA A 48 6.64 10.78 42.52
C ALA A 48 8.13 10.57 42.25
N SER A 49 8.50 10.53 40.96
CA SER A 49 9.64 11.33 40.50
C SER A 49 9.41 11.80 39.07
N ALA A 50 9.60 13.11 38.84
CA ALA A 50 9.48 13.71 37.52
C ALA A 50 10.85 13.73 36.83
N ALA A 51 10.90 13.30 35.57
CA ALA A 51 12.05 13.53 34.69
C ALA A 51 11.67 14.56 33.63
N THR A 52 12.00 15.84 33.90
CA THR A 52 11.92 16.93 32.93
C THR A 52 12.94 16.71 31.81
N ALA A 53 12.47 16.34 30.61
CA ALA A 53 13.29 16.33 29.40
C ALA A 53 13.12 17.65 28.64
N THR A 54 13.93 18.64 28.99
CA THR A 54 13.98 19.95 28.33
C THR A 54 14.64 19.81 26.95
N ALA A 55 13.85 19.59 25.89
CA ALA A 55 14.36 19.59 24.52
C ALA A 55 14.67 21.03 24.06
N THR A 56 15.95 21.38 24.05
CA THR A 56 16.44 22.69 23.59
C THR A 56 16.29 22.83 22.07
N ALA A 57 15.37 23.71 21.64
CA ALA A 57 15.30 24.13 20.26
C ALA A 57 16.54 24.98 19.90
N SER A 58 17.41 24.44 19.05
CA SER A 58 18.57 25.17 18.54
C SER A 58 18.20 25.92 17.26
N ALA A 59 17.93 27.22 17.38
CA ALA A 59 17.72 28.10 16.24
C ALA A 59 19.07 28.57 15.68
N VAL A 60 19.34 28.33 14.40
CA VAL A 60 20.50 28.90 13.69
C VAL A 60 20.06 29.52 12.36
N ALA A 61 20.08 30.85 12.35
CA ALA A 61 20.13 31.75 11.20
C ALA A 61 20.78 33.06 11.71
N PRO A 62 21.26 33.99 10.85
CA PRO A 62 21.28 33.99 9.39
C PRO A 62 22.69 34.26 8.79
N VAL A 63 22.84 34.11 7.47
CA VAL A 63 23.80 34.91 6.69
C VAL A 63 23.17 35.25 5.34
N ALA A 64 23.35 36.48 4.85
CA ALA A 64 22.76 37.00 3.63
C ALA A 64 23.82 37.49 2.62
N ALA A 65 23.38 37.63 1.37
CA ALA A 65 23.98 38.37 0.26
C ALA A 65 25.29 37.82 -0.38
N GLY A 66 25.24 37.68 -1.71
CA GLY A 66 26.36 37.29 -2.56
C GLY A 66 25.96 37.31 -4.04
N THR A 67 25.80 38.51 -4.62
CA THR A 67 25.32 38.71 -6.00
C THR A 67 26.46 39.08 -6.95
N THR A 68 26.85 38.13 -7.82
CA THR A 68 27.51 38.36 -9.13
C THR A 68 27.24 37.10 -9.98
N ALA A 69 26.42 37.13 -11.03
CA ALA A 69 26.65 37.71 -12.36
C ALA A 69 27.79 37.03 -13.16
N VAL A 70 27.44 36.34 -14.26
CA VAL A 70 28.02 36.49 -15.63
C VAL A 70 27.45 35.45 -16.64
N ALA A 71 27.05 35.96 -17.82
CA ALA A 71 26.93 35.34 -19.16
C ALA A 71 26.36 33.91 -19.42
N ALA A 72 25.15 33.89 -19.97
CA ALA A 72 24.83 33.59 -21.40
C ALA A 72 25.21 32.23 -22.07
N PRO A 73 24.47 31.80 -23.13
CA PRO A 73 24.35 30.38 -23.50
C PRO A 73 25.28 29.88 -24.62
N GLY A 74 25.66 28.61 -24.54
CA GLY A 74 26.33 27.86 -25.60
C GLY A 74 25.39 26.88 -26.31
N THR A 75 24.75 27.32 -27.40
CA THR A 75 23.96 26.45 -28.29
C THR A 75 24.91 25.62 -29.15
N VAL A 76 24.85 24.29 -29.09
CA VAL A 76 25.50 23.42 -30.09
C VAL A 76 24.48 22.85 -31.07
N THR A 77 24.54 23.37 -32.28
CA THR A 77 23.70 23.08 -33.44
C THR A 77 23.92 21.65 -33.95
N ALA A 78 22.86 21.04 -34.50
CA ALA A 78 22.88 19.71 -35.11
C ALA A 78 23.27 19.71 -36.60
N ALA A 79 23.37 18.49 -37.17
CA ALA A 79 23.48 18.14 -38.60
C ALA A 79 24.90 18.15 -39.22
N PRO A 80 25.15 17.44 -40.36
CA PRO A 80 24.20 16.66 -41.17
C PRO A 80 24.58 15.19 -41.44
N LEU A 81 23.65 14.51 -42.14
CA LEU A 81 23.74 13.14 -42.65
C LEU A 81 24.71 13.00 -43.85
N SER A 82 25.26 11.80 -44.04
CA SER A 82 25.53 11.21 -45.37
C SER A 82 25.66 9.67 -45.29
N PRO A 83 25.35 8.89 -46.36
CA PRO A 83 25.07 7.46 -46.26
C PRO A 83 26.01 6.53 -47.06
N GLU A 84 25.73 5.21 -46.95
CA GLU A 84 26.13 4.08 -47.83
C GLU A 84 27.60 3.57 -47.84
N PRO A 85 27.85 2.32 -48.31
CA PRO A 85 26.93 1.20 -48.59
C PRO A 85 27.29 -0.13 -47.85
N ALA A 86 26.45 -1.14 -48.03
CA ALA A 86 26.65 -2.50 -47.51
C ALA A 86 27.65 -3.33 -48.35
N PRO A 87 28.07 -4.51 -47.84
CA PRO A 87 28.07 -5.70 -48.71
C PRO A 87 27.24 -6.87 -48.17
N THR A 88 26.89 -7.75 -49.10
CA THR A 88 25.84 -8.78 -48.99
C THR A 88 26.34 -10.12 -48.42
N ALA A 89 25.48 -10.76 -47.61
CA ALA A 89 25.31 -12.21 -47.40
C ALA A 89 26.52 -13.17 -47.31
N THR A 90 26.49 -14.01 -46.27
CA THR A 90 26.57 -15.48 -46.43
C THR A 90 25.67 -16.14 -45.40
N SER A 91 25.04 -17.26 -45.78
CA SER A 91 24.02 -17.99 -45.02
C SER A 91 24.52 -19.38 -44.60
N SER A 92 23.78 -20.02 -43.69
CA SER A 92 23.58 -21.48 -43.54
C SER A 92 24.20 -22.20 -42.32
N ALA A 93 23.55 -23.32 -41.97
CA ALA A 93 23.80 -24.29 -40.89
C ALA A 93 23.68 -23.71 -39.45
N ALA A 94 22.62 -23.90 -38.66
CA ALA A 94 21.64 -24.98 -38.49
C ALA A 94 22.18 -26.25 -37.77
N SER A 95 21.95 -26.33 -36.46
CA SER A 95 21.67 -27.59 -35.73
C SER A 95 21.01 -27.29 -34.36
N PRO A 96 20.28 -28.27 -33.77
CA PRO A 96 19.14 -27.95 -32.89
C PRO A 96 19.38 -28.24 -31.40
N GLY A 97 18.39 -27.87 -30.58
CA GLY A 97 18.11 -28.60 -29.35
C GLY A 97 18.48 -27.89 -28.05
N SER A 98 17.61 -26.99 -27.60
CA SER A 98 17.16 -27.07 -26.20
C SER A 98 15.72 -26.59 -26.13
N ALA A 99 14.84 -27.40 -25.55
CA ALA A 99 13.43 -27.08 -25.43
C ALA A 99 13.26 -25.92 -24.46
N ALA A 100 12.97 -24.73 -25.00
CA ALA A 100 12.24 -23.72 -24.25
C ALA A 100 10.89 -24.35 -23.89
N SER A 101 10.76 -24.80 -22.64
CA SER A 101 9.49 -25.23 -22.07
C SER A 101 8.62 -24.00 -21.86
N GLU A 102 8.09 -23.48 -22.96
CA GLU A 102 7.05 -22.48 -23.02
C GLU A 102 5.78 -23.14 -22.46
N PRO A 103 5.29 -22.78 -21.25
CA PRO A 103 4.09 -23.38 -20.72
C PRO A 103 2.91 -22.97 -21.60
N ALA A 104 2.11 -23.97 -21.98
CA ALA A 104 1.08 -23.84 -23.01
C ALA A 104 0.11 -22.67 -22.78
N GLN A 105 -0.34 -22.10 -23.89
CA GLN A 105 -1.25 -20.96 -23.91
C GLN A 105 -2.66 -21.32 -23.41
N ALA A 106 -3.37 -20.26 -22.99
CA ALA A 106 -4.83 -20.12 -23.04
C ALA A 106 -5.67 -21.10 -22.20
N ASP A 107 -5.94 -20.69 -20.96
CA ASP A 107 -7.29 -20.86 -20.41
C ASP A 107 -8.12 -19.58 -20.66
N VAL A 108 -9.43 -19.74 -20.79
CA VAL A 108 -10.36 -18.80 -21.40
C VAL A 108 -11.09 -18.01 -20.30
N GLN A 109 -11.17 -16.69 -20.47
CA GLN A 109 -12.05 -15.79 -19.70
C GLN A 109 -12.02 -15.94 -18.16
N GLY A 110 -11.09 -15.23 -17.51
CA GLY A 110 -11.39 -14.63 -16.19
C GLY A 110 -11.45 -15.57 -14.97
N THR A 111 -10.96 -16.80 -15.05
CA THR A 111 -10.72 -17.61 -13.85
C THR A 111 -9.64 -16.96 -12.99
N CYS A 112 -10.00 -16.58 -11.77
CA CYS A 112 -9.10 -15.88 -10.84
C CYS A 112 -8.07 -16.82 -10.20
N GLU A 113 -7.02 -17.17 -10.97
CA GLU A 113 -5.90 -17.94 -10.47
C GLU A 113 -5.04 -17.10 -9.50
N ARG A 114 -5.09 -17.50 -8.23
CA ARG A 114 -4.43 -16.82 -7.09
C ARG A 114 -3.05 -17.39 -6.76
N THR A 115 -2.70 -18.53 -7.34
CA THR A 115 -1.49 -19.29 -7.01
C THR A 115 -0.50 -19.22 -8.16
N LEU A 116 0.54 -18.40 -8.03
CA LEU A 116 1.61 -18.32 -9.03
C LEU A 116 2.80 -19.18 -8.62
N THR A 117 3.56 -19.70 -9.60
CA THR A 117 4.84 -20.40 -9.38
C THR A 117 5.84 -19.52 -8.63
N ALA A 118 5.85 -18.22 -8.94
CA ALA A 118 6.51 -17.16 -8.19
C ALA A 118 5.69 -15.86 -8.31
N TYR A 119 5.78 -14.98 -7.32
CA TYR A 119 5.16 -13.65 -7.37
C TYR A 119 6.20 -12.62 -7.82
N PRO A 120 6.17 -12.17 -9.09
CA PRO A 120 7.19 -11.27 -9.64
C PRO A 120 6.94 -9.82 -9.21
N LEU A 121 7.98 -8.98 -9.26
CA LEU A 121 7.79 -7.53 -9.20
C LEU A 121 6.92 -7.09 -10.39
N LEU A 122 5.80 -6.40 -10.13
CA LEU A 122 4.98 -5.79 -11.17
C LEU A 122 5.14 -4.27 -11.16
N GLU A 123 5.37 -3.71 -12.35
CA GLU A 123 5.38 -2.27 -12.59
C GLU A 123 4.02 -1.80 -13.15
N PRO A 124 3.67 -0.50 -13.05
CA PRO A 124 2.40 0.04 -13.54
C PRO A 124 2.10 -0.16 -15.03
N SER A 125 3.04 -0.66 -15.84
CA SER A 125 2.89 -0.97 -17.27
C SER A 125 2.78 -2.48 -17.56
N ALA A 126 2.94 -3.34 -16.54
CA ALA A 126 3.02 -4.79 -16.68
C ALA A 126 1.75 -5.39 -17.29
N LYS A 127 1.92 -6.58 -17.90
CA LYS A 127 0.84 -7.36 -18.51
C LYS A 127 1.06 -8.87 -18.27
N GLY A 128 0.00 -9.66 -18.39
CA GLY A 128 0.05 -11.12 -18.36
C GLY A 128 -0.61 -11.76 -17.13
N ALA A 129 -0.30 -13.04 -16.89
CA ALA A 129 -0.97 -13.86 -15.87
C ALA A 129 -0.84 -13.27 -14.46
N ALA A 130 0.36 -12.84 -14.05
CA ALA A 130 0.58 -12.24 -12.74
C ALA A 130 -0.25 -10.95 -12.52
N VAL A 131 -0.55 -10.19 -13.59
CA VAL A 131 -1.42 -9.02 -13.48
C VAL A 131 -2.89 -9.43 -13.30
N ARG A 132 -3.35 -10.51 -13.93
CA ARG A 132 -4.69 -11.07 -13.63
C ARG A 132 -4.79 -11.48 -12.17
N THR A 133 -3.78 -12.18 -11.65
CA THR A 133 -3.69 -12.55 -10.24
C THR A 133 -3.75 -11.33 -9.31
N LEU A 134 -3.02 -10.25 -9.62
CA LEU A 134 -3.11 -8.98 -8.90
C LEU A 134 -4.53 -8.41 -8.91
N GLN A 135 -5.17 -8.33 -10.09
CA GLN A 135 -6.53 -7.81 -10.25
C GLN A 135 -7.56 -8.62 -9.46
N CYS A 136 -7.38 -9.94 -9.38
CA CYS A 136 -8.18 -10.81 -8.53
C CYS A 136 -8.00 -10.51 -7.04
N PHE A 137 -6.76 -10.42 -6.53
CA PHE A 137 -6.53 -10.05 -5.13
C PHE A 137 -7.04 -8.65 -4.78
N LEU A 138 -6.98 -7.69 -5.71
CA LEU A 138 -7.54 -6.36 -5.51
C LEU A 138 -9.07 -6.39 -5.40
N ASN A 139 -9.76 -7.22 -6.19
CA ASN A 139 -11.20 -7.41 -6.08
C ASN A 139 -11.58 -8.17 -4.78
N ASP A 140 -10.85 -9.23 -4.42
CA ASP A 140 -11.07 -10.01 -3.19
C ASP A 140 -10.86 -9.21 -1.90
N ALA A 141 -10.04 -8.15 -1.98
CA ALA A 141 -9.69 -7.26 -0.89
C ALA A 141 -10.59 -6.01 -0.79
N ASP A 142 -11.69 -5.98 -1.56
CA ASP A 142 -12.63 -4.85 -1.71
C ASP A 142 -12.00 -3.55 -2.26
N TYR A 143 -10.83 -3.65 -2.90
CA TYR A 143 -10.23 -2.55 -3.67
C TYR A 143 -10.76 -2.48 -5.11
N GLY A 144 -11.78 -3.27 -5.45
CA GLY A 144 -12.46 -3.27 -6.74
C GLY A 144 -13.32 -2.02 -7.03
N PRO A 145 -14.10 -2.03 -8.12
CA PRO A 145 -14.06 -3.02 -9.20
C PRO A 145 -12.85 -2.78 -10.13
N VAL A 146 -12.09 -3.84 -10.39
CA VAL A 146 -11.00 -3.87 -11.38
C VAL A 146 -11.29 -4.97 -12.40
N LEU A 147 -11.25 -4.64 -13.69
CA LEU A 147 -11.35 -5.63 -14.76
C LEU A 147 -10.16 -6.60 -14.71
N VAL A 148 -10.42 -7.92 -14.76
CA VAL A 148 -9.39 -8.97 -14.78
C VAL A 148 -8.95 -9.25 -16.23
N ASP A 149 -8.35 -8.24 -16.88
CA ASP A 149 -7.87 -8.30 -18.26
C ASP A 149 -6.38 -8.69 -18.39
N GLY A 150 -5.64 -8.70 -17.28
CA GLY A 150 -4.20 -8.92 -17.27
C GLY A 150 -3.38 -7.74 -17.77
N VAL A 151 -3.93 -6.52 -17.73
CA VAL A 151 -3.25 -5.27 -18.09
C VAL A 151 -3.22 -4.35 -16.88
N TYR A 152 -2.05 -3.82 -16.52
CA TYR A 152 -1.93 -2.87 -15.41
C TYR A 152 -2.42 -1.47 -15.86
N GLY A 153 -3.72 -1.36 -16.12
CA GLY A 153 -4.38 -0.16 -16.62
C GLY A 153 -4.74 0.85 -15.52
N ARG A 154 -5.53 1.87 -15.89
CA ARG A 154 -5.99 2.94 -14.98
C ARG A 154 -6.78 2.41 -13.77
N GLN A 155 -7.62 1.39 -13.95
CA GLN A 155 -8.39 0.77 -12.86
C GLN A 155 -7.47 0.09 -11.84
N THR A 156 -6.57 -0.78 -12.31
CA THR A 156 -5.58 -1.47 -11.47
C THR A 156 -4.69 -0.47 -10.72
N ARG A 157 -4.24 0.61 -11.37
CA ARG A 157 -3.48 1.70 -10.71
C ARG A 157 -4.30 2.38 -9.62
N ALA A 158 -5.55 2.77 -9.89
CA ALA A 158 -6.41 3.41 -8.89
C ALA A 158 -6.71 2.49 -7.70
N ALA A 159 -6.85 1.18 -7.93
CA ALA A 159 -7.01 0.19 -6.87
C ALA A 159 -5.74 0.04 -6.02
N VAL A 160 -4.56 -0.02 -6.64
CA VAL A 160 -3.29 -0.09 -5.92
C VAL A 160 -3.03 1.21 -5.13
N THR A 161 -3.35 2.38 -5.67
CA THR A 161 -3.30 3.64 -4.92
C THR A 161 -4.22 3.64 -3.70
N ARG A 162 -5.38 2.93 -3.73
CA ARG A 162 -6.21 2.74 -2.52
C ARG A 162 -5.51 1.87 -1.47
N VAL A 163 -4.79 0.83 -1.87
CA VAL A 163 -3.96 0.02 -0.97
C VAL A 163 -2.87 0.90 -0.35
N GLU A 164 -2.14 1.64 -1.20
CA GLU A 164 -1.05 2.53 -0.80
C GLU A 164 -1.49 3.67 0.12
N SER A 165 -2.70 4.21 -0.07
CA SER A 165 -3.27 5.24 0.82
C SER A 165 -3.61 4.75 2.23
N GLY A 166 -3.54 3.43 2.48
CA GLY A 166 -3.74 2.83 3.80
C GLY A 166 -2.48 2.81 4.68
N PHE A 167 -1.31 3.18 4.17
CA PHE A 167 -0.07 3.25 4.94
C PHE A 167 0.23 4.68 5.41
N GLU A 168 0.99 4.80 6.50
CA GLU A 168 1.49 6.08 6.97
C GLU A 168 2.67 6.53 6.08
N GLY A 169 2.45 7.59 5.29
CA GLY A 169 3.42 8.13 4.35
C GLY A 169 3.30 7.56 2.94
N ALA A 170 3.93 8.25 1.97
CA ALA A 170 3.96 7.79 0.59
C ALA A 170 4.97 6.64 0.43
N PRO A 171 4.62 5.52 -0.24
CA PRO A 171 5.61 4.48 -0.54
C PRO A 171 6.72 5.06 -1.43
N PRO A 172 7.99 4.63 -1.26
CA PRO A 172 9.11 5.15 -2.05
C PRO A 172 8.95 4.87 -3.57
N HIS A 173 8.08 3.93 -3.92
CA HIS A 173 7.93 3.36 -5.25
C HIS A 173 6.45 3.14 -5.61
N PRO A 174 5.67 4.22 -5.80
CA PRO A 174 4.22 4.12 -5.99
C PRO A 174 3.85 3.30 -7.24
N GLY A 175 2.80 2.48 -7.11
CA GLY A 175 2.30 1.56 -8.11
C GLY A 175 3.18 0.34 -8.39
N ARG A 176 4.24 0.07 -7.60
CA ARG A 176 5.05 -1.14 -7.75
C ARG A 176 4.54 -2.24 -6.81
N ILE A 177 4.16 -3.39 -7.37
CA ILE A 177 3.80 -4.57 -6.58
C ILE A 177 5.07 -5.37 -6.36
N ASP A 178 5.79 -4.98 -5.33
CA ASP A 178 6.95 -5.72 -4.86
C ASP A 178 6.55 -6.90 -3.98
N ARG A 179 7.58 -7.52 -3.38
CA ARG A 179 7.43 -8.69 -2.53
C ARG A 179 6.52 -8.44 -1.32
N GLY A 180 6.67 -7.30 -0.65
CA GLY A 180 5.89 -6.97 0.55
C GLY A 180 4.45 -6.65 0.20
N MET A 181 4.23 -5.91 -0.90
CA MET A 181 2.89 -5.62 -1.41
C MET A 181 2.12 -6.91 -1.78
N TRP A 182 2.77 -7.90 -2.39
CA TRP A 182 2.17 -9.22 -2.63
C TRP A 182 1.77 -9.92 -1.33
N VAL A 183 2.69 -9.99 -0.35
CA VAL A 183 2.44 -10.64 0.94
C VAL A 183 1.24 -9.99 1.64
N LEU A 184 1.17 -8.66 1.64
CA LEU A 184 0.09 -7.89 2.25
C LEU A 184 -1.27 -8.14 1.59
N LEU A 185 -1.34 -8.08 0.26
CA LEU A 185 -2.58 -8.32 -0.50
C LEU A 185 -3.12 -9.73 -0.26
N ILE A 186 -2.24 -10.74 -0.27
CA ILE A 186 -2.62 -12.14 0.01
C ILE A 186 -3.09 -12.30 1.47
N SER A 187 -2.36 -11.70 2.41
CA SER A 187 -2.57 -11.90 3.85
C SER A 187 -3.76 -11.15 4.43
N ARG A 188 -4.28 -10.13 3.72
CA ARG A 188 -5.50 -9.40 4.11
C ARG A 188 -6.72 -10.32 4.31
N SER A 189 -6.79 -11.40 3.52
CA SER A 189 -7.86 -12.41 3.58
C SER A 189 -7.68 -13.49 4.66
N MET A 190 -6.57 -13.46 5.43
CA MET A 190 -6.33 -14.43 6.50
C MET A 190 -7.18 -14.12 7.74
N GLY A 191 -7.69 -15.16 8.39
CA GLY A 191 -8.30 -15.06 9.71
C GLY A 191 -7.31 -14.74 10.83
N THR A 192 -7.67 -15.15 12.04
CA THR A 192 -6.86 -15.04 13.26
C THR A 192 -6.57 -16.42 13.90
N ALA A 193 -7.03 -17.51 13.27
CA ALA A 193 -6.88 -18.85 13.81
C ALA A 193 -5.41 -19.30 13.78
N THR A 194 -4.90 -19.78 14.92
CA THR A 194 -3.49 -20.22 15.04
C THR A 194 -3.22 -21.45 14.17
N LEU A 195 -2.41 -21.32 13.12
CA LEU A 195 -2.03 -22.45 12.26
C LEU A 195 -0.73 -23.10 12.72
N ARG A 196 -0.71 -24.43 12.75
CA ARG A 196 0.45 -25.24 13.13
C ARG A 196 0.49 -26.53 12.30
N GLN A 197 1.59 -27.28 12.40
CA GLN A 197 1.76 -28.55 11.71
C GLN A 197 0.56 -29.49 11.92
N GLY A 198 0.07 -30.06 10.82
CA GLY A 198 -1.15 -30.88 10.76
C GLY A 198 -2.42 -30.12 10.38
N ALA A 199 -2.44 -28.77 10.46
CA ALA A 199 -3.56 -27.97 9.96
C ALA A 199 -3.74 -28.13 8.45
N LYS A 200 -4.98 -28.01 7.96
CA LYS A 200 -5.34 -28.13 6.54
C LYS A 200 -6.47 -27.17 6.18
N GLY A 201 -6.54 -26.77 4.91
CA GLY A 201 -7.67 -26.01 4.35
C GLY A 201 -7.29 -24.67 3.72
N PRO A 202 -8.30 -23.81 3.42
CA PRO A 202 -8.08 -22.59 2.64
C PRO A 202 -7.17 -21.57 3.33
N GLU A 203 -7.18 -21.48 4.66
CA GLU A 203 -6.26 -20.60 5.40
C GLU A 203 -4.80 -21.02 5.21
N VAL A 204 -4.52 -22.33 5.24
CA VAL A 204 -3.18 -22.88 4.96
C VAL A 204 -2.78 -22.60 3.52
N THR A 205 -3.69 -22.73 2.55
CA THR A 205 -3.44 -22.36 1.15
C THR A 205 -3.06 -20.88 1.01
N THR A 206 -3.75 -19.97 1.71
CA THR A 206 -3.43 -18.54 1.73
C THR A 206 -2.11 -18.26 2.44
N LEU A 207 -1.81 -18.92 3.55
CA LEU A 207 -0.51 -18.88 4.23
C LEU A 207 0.63 -19.30 3.30
N GLN A 208 0.50 -20.44 2.62
CA GLN A 208 1.53 -20.94 1.70
C GLN A 208 1.75 -19.98 0.52
N ARG A 209 0.68 -19.35 0.00
CA ARG A 209 0.81 -18.28 -1.01
C ARG A 209 1.57 -17.07 -0.47
N ALA A 210 1.24 -16.59 0.73
CA ALA A 210 1.91 -15.44 1.34
C ALA A 210 3.39 -15.75 1.64
N LEU A 211 3.71 -16.94 2.17
CA LEU A 211 5.10 -17.37 2.40
C LEU A 211 5.87 -17.51 1.07
N ARG A 212 5.23 -18.00 0.00
CA ARG A 212 5.83 -18.03 -1.34
C ARG A 212 6.09 -16.61 -1.87
N ALA A 213 5.12 -15.70 -1.71
CA ALA A 213 5.30 -14.29 -2.04
C ALA A 213 6.46 -13.68 -1.25
N ALA A 214 6.56 -13.95 0.06
CA ALA A 214 7.65 -13.51 0.94
C ALA A 214 9.04 -14.04 0.54
N GLY A 215 9.14 -14.95 -0.44
CA GLY A 215 10.39 -15.52 -0.94
C GLY A 215 10.72 -16.92 -0.45
N GLY A 216 9.79 -17.56 0.28
CA GLY A 216 9.91 -18.94 0.70
C GLY A 216 9.69 -19.93 -0.46
N THR A 217 10.54 -20.96 -0.54
CA THR A 217 10.37 -22.04 -1.51
C THR A 217 9.41 -23.09 -0.93
N ILE A 218 8.15 -23.07 -1.36
CA ILE A 218 7.08 -23.91 -0.79
C ILE A 218 6.02 -24.30 -1.83
N ALA A 219 5.47 -25.51 -1.72
CA ALA A 219 4.25 -25.93 -2.40
C ALA A 219 3.02 -25.21 -1.83
N VAL A 220 1.97 -25.08 -2.64
CA VAL A 220 0.66 -24.56 -2.20
C VAL A 220 -0.31 -25.72 -2.37
N ASP A 221 -0.39 -26.55 -1.33
CA ASP A 221 -1.15 -27.81 -1.28
C ASP A 221 -2.28 -27.78 -0.23
N GLY A 222 -2.37 -26.70 0.56
CA GLY A 222 -3.35 -26.54 1.62
C GLY A 222 -3.09 -27.40 2.86
N VAL A 223 -1.89 -27.98 3.00
CA VAL A 223 -1.49 -28.86 4.12
C VAL A 223 -0.27 -28.29 4.86
N PHE A 224 -0.42 -28.05 6.16
CA PHE A 224 0.68 -27.54 6.99
C PHE A 224 1.62 -28.69 7.37
N GLY A 225 2.50 -29.05 6.42
CA GLY A 225 3.51 -30.08 6.58
C GLY A 225 4.85 -29.54 7.10
N PRO A 226 5.87 -30.42 7.26
CA PRO A 226 7.22 -30.02 7.70
C PRO A 226 7.88 -28.95 6.80
N GLN A 227 7.58 -28.96 5.50
CA GLN A 227 8.01 -27.93 4.55
C GLN A 227 7.43 -26.55 4.93
N THR A 228 6.14 -26.49 5.27
CA THR A 228 5.49 -25.26 5.74
C THR A 228 6.09 -24.79 7.06
N THR A 229 6.27 -25.69 8.04
CA THR A 229 6.93 -25.37 9.31
C THR A 229 8.34 -24.78 9.10
N GLY A 230 9.13 -25.35 8.18
CA GLY A 230 10.47 -24.86 7.86
C GLY A 230 10.46 -23.44 7.29
N VAL A 231 9.54 -23.13 6.39
CA VAL A 231 9.42 -21.78 5.78
C VAL A 231 8.81 -20.76 6.75
N VAL A 232 7.88 -21.15 7.62
CA VAL A 232 7.39 -20.30 8.72
C VAL A 232 8.55 -19.92 9.64
N LYS A 233 9.40 -20.86 10.04
CA LYS A 233 10.59 -20.57 10.85
C LYS A 233 11.60 -19.64 10.16
N GLN A 234 11.77 -19.77 8.83
CA GLN A 234 12.58 -18.83 8.06
C GLN A 234 11.98 -17.41 8.05
N PHE A 235 10.66 -17.30 7.87
CA PHE A 235 9.95 -16.02 7.93
C PHE A 235 10.06 -15.38 9.33
N GLN A 236 9.81 -16.16 10.39
CA GLN A 236 9.92 -15.70 11.77
C GLN A 236 11.34 -15.18 12.08
N LYS A 237 12.37 -15.94 11.68
CA LYS A 237 13.78 -15.54 11.83
C LYS A 237 14.13 -14.27 11.04
N ALA A 238 13.63 -14.13 9.81
CA ALA A 238 13.91 -12.98 8.95
C ALA A 238 13.26 -11.68 9.44
N ASN A 239 12.13 -11.80 10.17
CA ASN A 239 11.40 -10.66 10.75
C ASN A 239 11.72 -10.45 12.24
N SER A 240 12.71 -11.17 12.79
CA SER A 240 13.15 -11.08 14.20
C SER A 240 12.06 -11.35 15.24
N ILE A 241 11.09 -12.21 14.92
CA ILE A 241 9.99 -12.63 15.81
C ILE A 241 10.21 -14.04 16.37
N THR A 242 9.32 -14.49 17.25
CA THR A 242 9.41 -15.80 17.93
C THR A 242 9.47 -16.96 16.92
N VAL A 243 10.55 -17.75 16.93
CA VAL A 243 10.81 -18.82 15.94
C VAL A 243 10.28 -20.19 16.41
N ASP A 244 8.98 -20.28 16.67
CA ASP A 244 8.30 -21.51 17.12
C ASP A 244 7.85 -22.43 15.96
N GLY A 245 7.66 -21.89 14.75
CA GLY A 245 7.07 -22.57 13.60
C GLY A 245 5.54 -22.62 13.61
N VAL A 246 4.89 -21.81 14.46
CA VAL A 246 3.44 -21.68 14.61
C VAL A 246 3.03 -20.28 14.14
N VAL A 247 1.99 -20.20 13.31
CA VAL A 247 1.46 -18.91 12.84
C VAL A 247 0.45 -18.42 13.87
N GLY A 248 0.97 -17.75 14.90
CA GLY A 248 0.21 -16.97 15.87
C GLY A 248 0.00 -15.52 15.45
N GLU A 249 -0.58 -14.73 16.35
CA GLU A 249 -0.91 -13.31 16.13
C GLU A 249 0.28 -12.46 15.66
N GLU A 250 1.45 -12.63 16.29
CA GLU A 250 2.70 -11.96 15.89
C GLU A 250 3.08 -12.28 14.43
N THR A 251 3.01 -13.55 14.03
CA THR A 251 3.33 -13.94 12.64
C THR A 251 2.27 -13.41 11.66
N TYR A 252 0.99 -13.41 12.04
CA TYR A 252 -0.07 -12.80 11.22
C TYR A 252 0.08 -11.29 11.07
N PHE A 253 0.52 -10.57 12.11
CA PHE A 253 0.78 -9.14 12.04
C PHE A 253 1.84 -8.83 10.99
N PHE A 254 2.98 -9.53 11.03
CA PHE A 254 4.05 -9.36 10.04
C PHE A 254 3.63 -9.77 8.62
N LEU A 255 2.81 -10.82 8.45
CA LEU A 255 2.24 -11.16 7.15
C LEU A 255 1.27 -10.08 6.64
N LYS A 256 0.44 -9.51 7.52
CA LYS A 256 -0.53 -8.46 7.16
C LYS A 256 0.10 -7.08 6.96
N SER A 257 1.32 -6.85 7.46
CA SER A 257 2.12 -5.64 7.18
C SER A 257 3.05 -5.78 5.97
N GLY A 258 3.07 -6.94 5.28
CA GLY A 258 3.91 -7.16 4.11
C GLY A 258 5.36 -7.54 4.42
N GLY A 259 5.62 -8.14 5.58
CA GLY A 259 6.92 -8.71 5.95
C GLY A 259 7.43 -9.73 4.91
N VAL A 260 8.75 -9.88 4.82
CA VAL A 260 9.40 -10.70 3.78
C VAL A 260 10.51 -11.56 4.35
N ILE A 261 10.89 -12.62 3.62
CA ILE A 261 12.10 -13.40 3.89
C ILE A 261 13.27 -12.73 3.18
N THR A 262 13.94 -11.82 3.86
CA THR A 262 15.27 -11.32 3.46
C THR A 262 16.29 -12.44 3.67
N ARG A 263 17.18 -12.62 2.68
CA ARG A 263 18.48 -13.26 2.94
C ARG A 263 19.40 -12.14 3.40
N GLY A 264 19.84 -12.20 4.65
CA GLY A 264 20.96 -11.40 5.16
C GLY A 264 22.29 -11.92 4.62
#